data_AF-A0AAV4NWY8-F1
#
_entry.id   AF-A0AAV4NWY8-F1
#
_cell.length_a   1.000
_cell.length_b   1.000
_cell.length_c   1.000
_cell.angle_alpha   90.00
_cell.angle_beta   90.00
_cell.angle_gamma   90.00
#
_symmetry.space_group_name_H-M   'P 1'
#
loop_
_entity.id
_entity.type
_entity.pdbx_description
1 polymer ?
#
loop_
_entity_poly.entity_id
_entity_poly.type
_entity_poly.pdbx_seq_one_letter_code
_entity_poly.pdbx_strand_id
1 'polypeptide(L)'
;MRENSGYKFWKEKLGSPRLILAPMVDQSELAWRMLGRKYGAELCFTPMLHATVFLKDARYRKENLLTCPGDRPLIVQFCANDPDTFVEACKLAVGHCDAVDLNIGCPQSVARRGHYGAFLQEEWDLLKEMVSRVHKEVNIPVTCKIRIFEDIQRTIQYAQMLETAGCKLLTVHGRTKEQKGLMTGLASWEHIKAVKCNVKIPVFANGNIQNMADVHKCFKETGVDGVMIAEGSLHNPALFHGLTPTVWEMALEYLELAKTYPCPTSYVRGHIFKLCHHCLVKEENKEIRQKIGSVNTLEEFRSAVLELKNKYEMNDMSSNSTESMEKYGLPYPPWICQPYVRTVKPQESSKQVLDKSKTGSEESAAIQKRPITENTLSRKKMKKLEKNPDKQFGEKKFKFEKCQTCSNPKGERCSYQLCKVCCRKKTFNELLDCIGHKLLFYTKKKIRDEKLNATEMLQTSSSVSSATVQENMYSIPETVL
;
A
#
# COMPACT_ATOMS: atom_id res chain seq x y z
N MET A 1 -32.95 -21.14 15.03
CA MET A 1 -31.59 -20.70 14.64
C MET A 1 -31.46 -19.23 15.00
N ARG A 2 -30.52 -18.84 15.87
CA ARG A 2 -30.27 -17.41 16.15
C ARG A 2 -29.71 -16.80 14.87
N GLU A 3 -30.40 -15.82 14.31
CA GLU A 3 -29.92 -15.09 13.14
C GLU A 3 -28.54 -14.49 13.45
N ASN A 4 -27.53 -14.78 12.62
CA ASN A 4 -26.18 -14.31 12.87
C ASN A 4 -26.15 -12.77 12.74
N SER A 5 -25.80 -12.08 13.83
CA SER A 5 -25.70 -10.62 13.89
C SER A 5 -24.90 -9.98 12.73
N GLY A 6 -23.89 -10.65 12.18
CA GLY A 6 -23.13 -10.16 11.03
C GLY A 6 -23.92 -10.18 9.72
N TYR A 7 -24.63 -11.28 9.43
CA TYR A 7 -25.49 -11.39 8.26
C TYR A 7 -26.70 -10.46 8.34
N LYS A 8 -27.26 -10.28 9.54
CA LYS A 8 -28.32 -9.30 9.78
C LYS A 8 -27.84 -7.88 9.46
N PHE A 9 -26.67 -7.50 9.97
CA PHE A 9 -26.03 -6.23 9.65
C PHE A 9 -25.83 -6.05 8.13
N TRP A 10 -25.23 -7.02 7.45
CA TRP A 10 -24.98 -6.93 6.01
C TRP A 10 -26.27 -6.83 5.19
N LYS A 11 -27.31 -7.61 5.51
CA LYS A 11 -28.59 -7.59 4.79
C LYS A 11 -29.39 -6.32 5.06
N GLU A 12 -29.63 -6.00 6.33
CA GLU A 12 -30.60 -4.98 6.73
C GLU A 12 -29.99 -3.57 6.79
N LYS A 13 -28.69 -3.44 7.10
CA LYS A 13 -28.04 -2.12 7.22
C LYS A 13 -27.25 -1.74 5.98
N LEU A 14 -26.54 -2.70 5.37
CA LEU A 14 -25.76 -2.43 4.16
C LEU A 14 -26.54 -2.69 2.85
N GLY A 15 -27.64 -3.45 2.89
CA GLY A 15 -28.41 -3.77 1.68
C GLY A 15 -27.84 -4.94 0.87
N SER A 16 -27.09 -5.86 1.50
CA SER A 16 -26.44 -7.02 0.87
C SER A 16 -25.47 -6.69 -0.28
N PRO A 17 -24.57 -5.70 -0.14
CA PRO A 17 -23.67 -5.32 -1.23
C PRO A 17 -22.73 -6.47 -1.60
N ARG A 18 -22.60 -6.67 -2.91
CA ARG A 18 -21.80 -7.68 -3.61
C ARG A 18 -20.64 -7.06 -4.37
N LEU A 19 -20.74 -5.79 -4.78
CA LEU A 19 -19.71 -5.06 -5.54
C LEU A 19 -19.10 -3.94 -4.70
N ILE A 20 -17.88 -4.14 -4.22
CA ILE A 20 -17.26 -3.28 -3.19
C ILE A 20 -16.05 -2.52 -3.75
N LEU A 21 -16.00 -1.21 -3.53
CA LEU A 21 -14.81 -0.40 -3.80
C LEU A 21 -13.87 -0.39 -2.58
N ALA A 22 -12.62 -0.79 -2.79
CA ALA A 22 -11.63 -0.96 -1.73
C ALA A 22 -11.15 0.36 -1.10
N PRO A 23 -10.71 0.31 0.17
CA PRO A 23 -9.95 1.41 0.77
C PRO A 23 -8.56 1.50 0.13
N MET A 24 -8.24 2.65 -0.42
CA MET A 24 -6.96 2.96 -1.06
C MET A 24 -6.48 4.35 -0.63
N VAL A 25 -5.31 4.41 0.00
CA VAL A 25 -4.69 5.68 0.42
C VAL A 25 -4.50 6.57 -0.80
N ASP A 26 -4.96 7.82 -0.71
CA ASP A 26 -4.92 8.83 -1.77
C ASP A 26 -5.70 8.48 -3.06
N GLN A 27 -6.51 7.41 -3.03
CA GLN A 27 -7.15 6.84 -4.22
C GLN A 27 -8.60 6.36 -3.99
N SER A 28 -9.18 6.64 -2.83
CA SER A 28 -10.57 6.31 -2.49
C SER A 28 -11.24 7.47 -1.77
N GLU A 29 -10.80 8.70 -2.07
CA GLU A 29 -11.43 9.92 -1.61
C GLU A 29 -12.87 10.06 -2.14
N LEU A 30 -13.65 10.99 -1.59
CA LEU A 30 -15.07 11.13 -1.90
C LEU A 30 -15.35 11.22 -3.41
N ALA A 31 -14.59 12.03 -4.16
CA ALA A 31 -14.76 12.14 -5.61
C ALA A 31 -14.63 10.77 -6.32
N TRP A 32 -13.65 9.96 -5.92
CA TRP A 32 -13.46 8.62 -6.48
C TRP A 32 -14.56 7.63 -6.06
N ARG A 33 -15.02 7.71 -4.81
CA ARG A 33 -16.15 6.88 -4.35
C ARG A 33 -17.44 7.23 -5.09
N MET A 34 -17.70 8.50 -5.33
CA MET A 34 -18.87 8.93 -6.11
C MET A 34 -18.80 8.45 -7.56
N LEU A 35 -17.60 8.46 -8.16
CA LEU A 35 -17.38 7.86 -9.48
C LEU A 35 -17.69 6.35 -9.44
N GLY A 36 -17.12 5.63 -8.47
CA GLY A 36 -17.38 4.21 -8.27
C GLY A 36 -18.87 3.89 -8.11
N ARG A 37 -19.61 4.69 -7.33
CA ARG A 37 -21.06 4.54 -7.15
C ARG A 37 -21.84 4.75 -8.42
N LYS A 38 -21.49 5.77 -9.19
CA LYS A 38 -22.10 6.01 -10.51
C LYS A 38 -21.90 4.83 -11.46
N TYR A 39 -20.83 4.07 -11.27
CA TYR A 39 -20.48 2.90 -12.06
C TYR A 39 -20.75 1.56 -11.36
N GLY A 40 -21.61 1.51 -10.34
CA GLY A 40 -22.13 0.26 -9.79
C GLY A 40 -21.44 -0.24 -8.53
N ALA A 41 -20.60 0.55 -7.86
CA ALA A 41 -20.12 0.23 -6.52
C ALA A 41 -21.27 0.35 -5.51
N GLU A 42 -21.62 -0.75 -4.87
CA GLU A 42 -22.74 -0.85 -3.92
C GLU A 42 -22.30 -0.48 -2.50
N LEU A 43 -21.02 -0.68 -2.18
CA LEU A 43 -20.41 -0.32 -0.91
C LEU A 43 -19.01 0.24 -1.15
N CYS A 44 -18.69 1.34 -0.48
CA CYS A 44 -17.38 1.96 -0.57
C CYS A 44 -16.72 2.06 0.80
N PHE A 45 -15.39 2.14 0.79
CA PHE A 45 -14.58 2.39 1.97
C PHE A 45 -13.83 3.72 1.81
N THR A 46 -13.61 4.42 2.92
CA THR A 46 -12.71 5.59 2.93
C THR A 46 -11.27 5.19 2.66
N PRO A 47 -10.37 6.16 2.38
CA PRO A 47 -8.94 5.91 2.54
C PRO A 47 -8.65 5.44 3.98
N MET A 48 -7.56 4.72 4.16
CA MET A 48 -7.10 4.29 5.48
C MET A 48 -6.70 5.51 6.32
N LEU A 49 -7.44 5.77 7.40
CA LEU A 49 -7.22 6.88 8.32
C LEU A 49 -6.35 6.43 9.50
N HIS A 50 -5.41 7.26 9.93
CA HIS A 50 -4.59 6.92 11.10
C HIS A 50 -5.33 7.27 12.39
N ALA A 51 -5.70 6.29 13.21
CA ALA A 51 -6.55 6.49 14.39
C ALA A 51 -6.00 7.55 15.37
N THR A 52 -4.70 7.50 15.69
CA THR A 52 -4.06 8.50 16.56
C THR A 52 -4.12 9.93 16.00
N VAL A 53 -3.86 10.11 14.69
CA VAL A 53 -3.91 11.43 14.05
C VAL A 53 -5.35 11.90 13.96
N PHE A 54 -6.26 10.98 13.60
CA PHE A 54 -7.69 11.21 13.57
C PHE A 54 -8.22 11.68 14.92
N LEU A 55 -7.81 11.06 16.02
CA LEU A 55 -8.23 11.47 17.36
C LEU A 55 -7.70 12.87 17.73
N LYS A 56 -6.42 13.14 17.47
CA LYS A 56 -5.72 14.35 17.94
C LYS A 56 -5.92 15.59 17.07
N ASP A 57 -6.15 15.42 15.77
CA ASP A 57 -6.19 16.53 14.81
C ASP A 57 -7.56 16.65 14.14
N ALA A 58 -8.34 17.64 14.59
CA ALA A 58 -9.66 17.95 14.02
C ALA A 58 -9.60 18.39 12.55
N ARG A 59 -8.49 19.02 12.12
CA ARG A 59 -8.30 19.40 10.71
C ARG A 59 -8.07 18.16 9.87
N TYR A 60 -7.23 17.24 10.33
CA TYR A 60 -7.05 15.95 9.66
C TYR A 60 -8.38 15.21 9.49
N ARG A 61 -9.23 15.17 10.54
CA ARG A 61 -10.58 14.58 10.43
C ARG A 61 -11.43 15.27 9.37
N LYS A 62 -11.52 16.59 9.41
CA LYS A 62 -12.34 17.38 8.48
C LYS A 62 -11.90 17.20 7.03
N GLU A 63 -10.59 17.09 6.78
CA GLU A 63 -10.02 16.96 5.44
C GLU A 63 -10.10 15.53 4.89
N ASN A 64 -10.08 14.50 5.74
CA ASN A 64 -9.97 13.11 5.30
C ASN A 64 -11.27 12.30 5.47
N LEU A 65 -12.19 12.71 6.35
CA LEU A 65 -13.52 12.12 6.51
C LEU A 65 -14.60 12.94 5.78
N LEU A 66 -14.35 13.18 4.49
CA LEU A 66 -15.34 13.80 3.61
C LEU A 66 -16.35 12.75 3.16
N THR A 67 -17.65 13.07 3.24
CA THR A 67 -18.78 12.22 2.80
C THR A 67 -19.95 13.09 2.34
N CYS A 68 -20.95 12.50 1.68
CA CYS A 68 -22.21 13.15 1.31
C CYS A 68 -23.38 12.16 1.45
N PRO A 69 -24.65 12.61 1.39
CA PRO A 69 -25.81 11.71 1.54
C PRO A 69 -25.82 10.56 0.52
N GLY A 70 -25.33 10.79 -0.70
CA GLY A 70 -25.22 9.78 -1.74
C GLY A 70 -24.03 8.82 -1.56
N ASP A 71 -23.18 9.02 -0.57
CA ASP A 71 -22.00 8.19 -0.32
C ASP A 71 -22.28 7.03 0.66
N ARG A 72 -23.52 6.54 0.77
CA ARG A 72 -23.87 5.42 1.66
C ARG A 72 -24.36 4.19 0.88
N PRO A 73 -24.09 2.95 1.35
CA PRO A 73 -23.39 2.62 2.59
C PRO A 73 -21.87 2.87 2.52
N LEU A 74 -21.28 3.38 3.61
CA LEU A 74 -19.86 3.73 3.75
C LEU A 74 -19.23 3.04 4.95
N ILE A 75 -18.01 2.52 4.78
CA ILE A 75 -17.20 2.01 5.88
C ILE A 75 -15.94 2.85 6.04
N VAL A 76 -15.70 3.35 7.27
CA VAL A 76 -14.51 4.14 7.58
C VAL A 76 -13.39 3.21 8.04
N GLN A 77 -12.31 3.15 7.28
CA GLN A 77 -11.18 2.29 7.62
C GLN A 77 -10.13 3.05 8.43
N PHE A 78 -9.71 2.46 9.56
CA PHE A 78 -8.63 2.94 10.40
C PHE A 78 -7.41 2.02 10.35
N CYS A 79 -6.23 2.60 10.52
CA CYS A 79 -5.09 1.89 11.09
C CYS A 79 -4.86 2.34 12.54
N ALA A 80 -4.67 1.36 13.42
CA ALA A 80 -4.47 1.55 14.84
C ALA A 80 -3.61 0.41 15.39
N ASN A 81 -3.09 0.59 16.59
CA ASN A 81 -2.31 -0.40 17.35
C ASN A 81 -2.47 -0.23 18.87
N ASP A 82 -3.50 0.52 19.29
CA ASP A 82 -3.81 0.83 20.67
C ASP A 82 -5.34 0.79 20.83
N PRO A 83 -5.90 -0.08 21.70
CA PRO A 83 -7.33 -0.24 21.87
C PRO A 83 -8.07 1.03 22.26
N ASP A 84 -7.54 1.81 23.21
CA ASP A 84 -8.16 3.06 23.67
C ASP A 84 -8.25 4.08 22.53
N THR A 85 -7.12 4.33 21.84
CA THR A 85 -7.07 5.24 20.71
C THR A 85 -8.01 4.80 19.59
N PHE A 86 -8.11 3.48 19.33
CA PHE A 86 -8.98 2.97 18.28
C PHE A 86 -10.47 3.17 18.63
N VAL A 87 -10.88 2.88 19.86
CA VAL A 87 -12.26 3.12 20.34
C VAL A 87 -12.63 4.59 20.22
N GLU A 88 -11.80 5.49 20.71
CA GLU A 88 -12.09 6.93 20.68
C GLU A 88 -12.12 7.49 19.25
N ALA A 89 -11.24 7.01 18.36
CA ALA A 89 -11.30 7.36 16.94
C ALA A 89 -12.60 6.87 16.28
N CYS A 90 -13.06 5.65 16.60
CA CYS A 90 -14.31 5.10 16.10
C CYS A 90 -15.54 5.87 16.59
N LYS A 91 -15.57 6.31 17.86
CA LYS A 91 -16.63 7.17 18.40
C LYS A 91 -16.78 8.47 17.61
N LEU A 92 -15.66 9.06 17.18
CA LEU A 92 -15.64 10.27 16.34
C LEU A 92 -16.09 10.03 14.89
N ALA A 93 -16.15 8.78 14.41
CA ALA A 93 -16.66 8.44 13.08
C ALA A 93 -18.17 8.16 13.06
N VAL A 94 -18.80 7.97 14.24
CA VAL A 94 -20.24 7.72 14.36
C VAL A 94 -21.02 8.86 13.69
N GLY A 95 -22.06 8.49 12.94
CA GLY A 95 -22.87 9.43 12.14
C GLY A 95 -22.32 9.71 10.74
N HIS A 96 -21.03 9.47 10.49
CA HIS A 96 -20.43 9.66 9.17
C HIS A 96 -20.38 8.39 8.30
N CYS A 97 -20.60 7.22 8.90
CA CYS A 97 -20.50 5.92 8.22
C CYS A 97 -21.48 4.89 8.81
N ASP A 98 -21.57 3.73 8.15
CA ASP A 98 -22.44 2.60 8.53
C ASP A 98 -21.69 1.54 9.36
N ALA A 99 -20.37 1.51 9.26
CA ALA A 99 -19.47 0.74 10.11
C ALA A 99 -18.04 1.33 10.11
N VAL A 100 -17.21 0.85 11.03
CA VAL A 100 -15.77 1.11 11.08
C VAL A 100 -15.00 -0.16 10.73
N ASP A 101 -13.84 -0.02 10.10
CA ASP A 101 -12.99 -1.14 9.70
C ASP A 101 -11.58 -1.02 10.30
N LEU A 102 -11.06 -2.11 10.85
CA LEU A 102 -9.66 -2.20 11.24
C LEU A 102 -8.82 -2.75 10.07
N ASN A 103 -7.87 -1.95 9.59
CA ASN A 103 -6.89 -2.40 8.60
C ASN A 103 -5.82 -3.28 9.27
N ILE A 104 -5.80 -4.56 8.91
CA ILE A 104 -4.78 -5.54 9.33
C ILE A 104 -4.11 -6.17 8.10
N GLY A 105 -4.10 -5.43 6.98
CA GLY A 105 -3.67 -5.94 5.68
C GLY A 105 -2.62 -5.09 4.97
N CYS A 106 -2.35 -3.87 5.42
CA CYS A 106 -1.38 -2.98 4.78
C CYS A 106 0.07 -3.48 5.00
N PRO A 107 0.83 -3.84 3.95
CA PRO A 107 2.18 -4.37 4.10
C PRO A 107 3.27 -3.31 3.87
N GLN A 108 2.87 -2.03 3.74
CA GLN A 108 3.75 -0.94 3.34
C GLN A 108 4.79 -0.61 4.43
N SER A 109 5.92 -0.03 4.02
CA SER A 109 6.98 0.36 4.96
C SER A 109 6.52 1.38 6.01
N VAL A 110 5.56 2.24 5.67
CA VAL A 110 4.96 3.18 6.62
C VAL A 110 4.22 2.43 7.73
N ALA A 111 3.43 1.40 7.38
CA ALA A 111 2.74 0.53 8.33
C ALA A 111 3.73 -0.24 9.22
N ARG A 112 4.86 -0.68 8.66
CA ARG A 112 5.94 -1.30 9.46
C ARG A 112 6.49 -0.36 10.52
N ARG A 113 6.77 0.90 10.13
CA ARG A 113 7.34 1.90 11.04
C ARG A 113 6.36 2.35 12.10
N GLY A 114 5.09 2.47 11.74
CA GLY A 114 4.01 2.85 12.67
C GLY A 114 3.44 1.67 13.45
N HIS A 115 3.90 0.45 13.18
CA HIS A 115 3.44 -0.78 13.82
C HIS A 115 1.91 -0.96 13.77
N TYR A 116 1.37 -0.98 12.56
CA TYR A 116 -0.05 -1.23 12.28
C TYR A 116 -0.21 -2.03 10.99
N GLY A 117 -1.44 -2.35 10.57
CA GLY A 117 -1.70 -3.08 9.33
C GLY A 117 -1.26 -4.54 9.43
N ALA A 118 -0.65 -5.08 8.38
CA ALA A 118 -0.21 -6.48 8.36
C ALA A 118 0.90 -6.79 9.40
N PHE A 119 1.48 -5.78 10.05
CA PHE A 119 2.49 -5.97 11.09
C PHE A 119 1.91 -6.31 12.46
N LEU A 120 0.59 -6.23 12.63
CA LEU A 120 -0.12 -6.72 13.81
C LEU A 120 -0.69 -8.13 13.63
N GLN A 121 -0.50 -8.73 12.45
CA GLN A 121 -1.12 -10.02 12.08
C GLN A 121 -0.75 -11.17 13.04
N GLU A 122 0.40 -11.07 13.70
CA GLU A 122 0.89 -12.06 14.68
C GLU A 122 0.42 -11.79 16.13
N GLU A 123 -0.17 -10.62 16.39
CA GLU A 123 -0.50 -10.13 17.75
C GLU A 123 -1.98 -10.32 18.06
N TRP A 124 -2.40 -11.58 18.16
CA TRP A 124 -3.83 -11.94 18.23
C TRP A 124 -4.54 -11.40 19.47
N ASP A 125 -3.86 -11.31 20.62
CA ASP A 125 -4.44 -10.74 21.83
C ASP A 125 -4.77 -9.26 21.67
N LEU A 126 -3.84 -8.48 21.09
CA LEU A 126 -4.05 -7.07 20.79
C LEU A 126 -5.18 -6.86 19.78
N LEU A 127 -5.22 -7.68 18.72
CA LEU A 127 -6.30 -7.61 17.71
C LEU A 127 -7.67 -7.94 18.33
N LYS A 128 -7.73 -8.99 19.15
CA LYS A 128 -8.95 -9.36 19.88
C LYS A 128 -9.40 -8.25 20.80
N GLU A 129 -8.48 -7.62 21.53
CA GLU A 129 -8.78 -6.50 22.41
C GLU A 129 -9.35 -5.31 21.62
N MET A 130 -8.65 -4.86 20.58
CA MET A 130 -9.09 -3.75 19.72
C MET A 130 -10.49 -3.98 19.13
N VAL A 131 -10.74 -5.16 18.54
CA VAL A 131 -12.02 -5.47 17.91
C VAL A 131 -13.13 -5.62 18.95
N SER A 132 -12.86 -6.30 20.07
CA SER A 132 -13.88 -6.55 21.10
C SER A 132 -14.28 -5.29 21.85
N ARG A 133 -13.34 -4.36 22.06
CA ARG A 133 -13.65 -3.07 22.67
C ARG A 133 -14.51 -2.20 21.78
N VAL A 134 -14.17 -2.07 20.49
CA VAL A 134 -15.03 -1.33 19.55
C VAL A 134 -16.41 -1.98 19.47
N HIS A 135 -16.50 -3.32 19.40
CA HIS A 135 -17.78 -4.03 19.36
C HIS A 135 -18.67 -3.72 20.59
N LYS A 136 -18.09 -3.59 21.77
CA LYS A 136 -18.82 -3.37 23.03
C LYS A 136 -19.17 -1.90 23.29
N GLU A 137 -18.32 -0.98 22.85
CA GLU A 137 -18.36 0.42 23.31
C GLU A 137 -18.75 1.43 22.23
N VAL A 138 -18.83 1.01 20.98
CA VAL A 138 -19.18 1.88 19.85
C VAL A 138 -20.50 1.42 19.22
N ASN A 139 -21.41 2.37 19.02
CA ASN A 139 -22.78 2.11 18.54
C ASN A 139 -22.89 1.82 17.03
N ILE A 140 -21.77 1.52 16.36
CA ILE A 140 -21.74 1.08 14.96
C ILE A 140 -20.86 -0.17 14.84
N PRO A 141 -21.17 -1.10 13.91
CA PRO A 141 -20.42 -2.34 13.74
C PRO A 141 -18.93 -2.13 13.42
N VAL A 142 -18.10 -3.07 13.88
CA VAL A 142 -16.69 -3.18 13.48
C VAL A 142 -16.52 -4.29 12.46
N THR A 143 -15.76 -4.00 11.40
CA THR A 143 -15.33 -4.93 10.36
C THR A 143 -13.81 -5.02 10.36
N CYS A 144 -13.25 -6.01 9.66
CA CYS A 144 -11.80 -6.11 9.51
C CYS A 144 -11.42 -6.41 8.06
N LYS A 145 -10.28 -5.84 7.62
CA LYS A 145 -9.64 -6.21 6.36
C LYS A 145 -8.27 -6.83 6.61
N ILE A 146 -8.11 -8.09 6.25
CA ILE A 146 -6.91 -8.89 6.53
C ILE A 146 -6.13 -9.28 5.27
N ARG A 147 -4.88 -9.70 5.48
CA ARG A 147 -4.11 -10.56 4.58
C ARG A 147 -4.05 -11.97 5.15
N ILE A 148 -3.78 -12.95 4.29
CA ILE A 148 -3.67 -14.37 4.67
C ILE A 148 -2.29 -14.69 5.28
N PHE A 149 -2.20 -15.81 6.00
CA PHE A 149 -0.93 -16.49 6.26
C PHE A 149 -0.59 -17.42 5.08
N GLU A 150 0.61 -17.99 5.07
CA GLU A 150 0.96 -19.07 4.11
C GLU A 150 0.17 -20.34 4.38
N ASP A 151 -0.12 -20.63 5.66
CA ASP A 151 -0.95 -21.75 6.06
C ASP A 151 -2.44 -21.38 6.07
N ILE A 152 -3.24 -22.20 5.39
CA ILE A 152 -4.69 -22.06 5.29
C ILE A 152 -5.32 -22.20 6.68
N GLN A 153 -4.88 -23.18 7.48
CA GLN A 153 -5.51 -23.47 8.77
C GLN A 153 -5.30 -22.31 9.76
N ARG A 154 -4.08 -21.76 9.79
CA ARG A 154 -3.76 -20.56 10.55
C ARG A 154 -4.58 -19.35 10.11
N THR A 155 -4.83 -19.20 8.80
CA THR A 155 -5.70 -18.15 8.26
C THR A 155 -7.15 -18.32 8.71
N ILE A 156 -7.67 -19.55 8.77
CA ILE A 156 -9.01 -19.85 9.30
C ILE A 156 -9.10 -19.47 10.79
N GLN A 157 -8.15 -19.93 11.60
CA GLN A 157 -8.13 -19.63 13.05
C GLN A 157 -8.05 -18.12 13.31
N TYR A 158 -7.25 -17.41 12.52
CA TYR A 158 -7.15 -15.97 12.58
C TYR A 158 -8.49 -15.26 12.27
N ALA A 159 -9.20 -15.71 11.22
CA ALA A 159 -10.52 -15.19 10.89
C ALA A 159 -11.57 -15.48 11.98
N GLN A 160 -11.56 -16.69 12.55
CA GLN A 160 -12.46 -17.09 13.65
C GLN A 160 -12.20 -16.31 14.94
N MET A 161 -10.94 -15.97 15.21
CA MET A 161 -10.57 -15.10 16.34
C MET A 161 -11.21 -13.71 16.19
N LEU A 162 -11.11 -13.10 15.00
CA LEU A 162 -11.73 -11.79 14.72
C LEU A 162 -13.26 -11.85 14.79
N GLU A 163 -13.86 -12.91 14.25
CA GLU A 163 -15.31 -13.15 14.37
C GLU A 163 -15.74 -13.24 15.84
N THR A 164 -15.04 -14.04 16.64
CA THR A 164 -15.33 -14.21 18.08
C THR A 164 -15.13 -12.91 18.85
N ALA A 165 -14.15 -12.09 18.46
CA ALA A 165 -13.92 -10.78 19.06
C ALA A 165 -15.07 -9.79 18.78
N GLY A 166 -15.93 -10.05 17.78
CA GLY A 166 -17.09 -9.21 17.48
C GLY A 166 -17.11 -8.60 16.09
N CYS A 167 -16.15 -8.93 15.23
CA CYS A 167 -16.13 -8.52 13.84
C CYS A 167 -17.43 -8.96 13.14
N LYS A 168 -18.12 -8.03 12.46
CA LYS A 168 -19.42 -8.30 11.80
C LYS A 168 -19.31 -8.64 10.33
N LEU A 169 -18.17 -8.34 9.71
CA LEU A 169 -17.89 -8.60 8.31
C LEU A 169 -16.37 -8.64 8.10
N LEU A 170 -15.89 -9.61 7.32
CA LEU A 170 -14.46 -9.80 7.08
C LEU A 170 -14.12 -9.63 5.60
N THR A 171 -13.17 -8.77 5.28
CA THR A 171 -12.57 -8.72 3.93
C THR A 171 -11.23 -9.44 3.93
N VAL A 172 -11.07 -10.44 3.07
CA VAL A 172 -9.84 -11.24 2.96
C VAL A 172 -9.11 -10.89 1.67
N HIS A 173 -7.92 -10.30 1.81
CA HIS A 173 -6.99 -10.18 0.69
C HIS A 173 -6.18 -11.47 0.58
N GLY A 174 -6.33 -12.21 -0.51
CA GLY A 174 -5.73 -13.54 -0.69
C GLY A 174 -4.21 -13.56 -0.88
N ARG A 175 -3.48 -12.54 -0.41
CA ARG A 175 -2.01 -12.50 -0.47
C ARG A 175 -1.42 -12.39 0.92
N THR A 176 -0.25 -12.96 1.12
CA THR A 176 0.54 -12.82 2.36
C THR A 176 1.10 -11.41 2.49
N LYS A 177 1.59 -11.04 3.67
CA LYS A 177 2.26 -9.75 3.92
C LYS A 177 3.50 -9.54 3.05
N GLU A 178 4.19 -10.62 2.71
CA GLU A 178 5.43 -10.69 1.92
C GLU A 178 5.15 -10.46 0.44
N GLN A 179 3.96 -10.86 -0.04
CA GLN A 179 3.50 -10.68 -1.42
C GLN A 179 3.15 -9.22 -1.74
N LYS A 180 4.18 -8.40 -1.97
CA LYS A 180 4.06 -6.98 -2.30
C LYS A 180 5.11 -6.51 -3.30
N GLY A 181 4.86 -5.37 -3.94
CA GLY A 181 5.82 -4.76 -4.87
C GLY A 181 6.04 -5.66 -6.09
N LEU A 182 7.31 -5.99 -6.38
CA LEU A 182 7.67 -6.90 -7.47
C LEU A 182 7.29 -8.36 -7.17
N MET A 183 7.21 -8.72 -5.89
CA MET A 183 6.85 -10.06 -5.42
C MET A 183 5.34 -10.21 -5.19
N THR A 184 4.50 -9.42 -5.87
CA THR A 184 3.06 -9.40 -5.56
C THR A 184 2.38 -10.74 -5.83
N GLY A 185 2.78 -11.49 -6.87
CA GLY A 185 2.16 -12.77 -7.21
C GLY A 185 0.64 -12.74 -7.38
N LEU A 186 0.05 -13.93 -7.41
CA LEU A 186 -1.41 -14.14 -7.45
C LEU A 186 -1.98 -14.24 -6.02
N ALA A 187 -3.21 -13.79 -5.86
CA ALA A 187 -4.00 -13.97 -4.66
C ALA A 187 -4.59 -15.39 -4.66
N SER A 188 -4.43 -16.10 -3.55
CA SER A 188 -5.03 -17.41 -3.33
C SER A 188 -6.50 -17.25 -2.99
N TRP A 189 -7.36 -17.55 -3.96
CA TRP A 189 -8.80 -17.67 -3.75
C TRP A 189 -9.16 -18.94 -2.95
N GLU A 190 -8.28 -19.93 -2.92
CA GLU A 190 -8.41 -21.10 -2.05
C GLU A 190 -8.43 -20.72 -0.57
N HIS A 191 -7.51 -19.86 -0.12
CA HIS A 191 -7.53 -19.34 1.25
C HIS A 191 -8.82 -18.56 1.56
N ILE A 192 -9.28 -17.75 0.61
CA ILE A 192 -10.51 -16.96 0.77
C ILE A 192 -11.72 -17.89 0.91
N LYS A 193 -11.82 -18.92 0.06
CA LYS A 193 -12.87 -19.95 0.14
C LYS A 193 -12.83 -20.68 1.48
N ALA A 194 -11.64 -21.07 1.93
CA ALA A 194 -11.45 -21.78 3.18
C ALA A 194 -11.92 -20.93 4.38
N VAL A 195 -11.59 -19.63 4.41
CA VAL A 195 -12.13 -18.71 5.41
C VAL A 195 -13.65 -18.61 5.30
N LYS A 196 -14.18 -18.41 4.09
CA LYS A 196 -15.63 -18.26 3.85
C LYS A 196 -16.44 -19.45 4.35
N CYS A 197 -15.91 -20.67 4.24
CA CYS A 197 -16.57 -21.89 4.71
C CYS A 197 -16.50 -22.08 6.24
N ASN A 198 -15.60 -21.39 6.94
CA ASN A 198 -15.30 -21.64 8.36
C ASN A 198 -15.66 -20.49 9.31
N VAL A 199 -16.14 -19.36 8.79
CA VAL A 199 -16.73 -18.26 9.59
C VAL A 199 -18.22 -18.16 9.28
N LYS A 200 -18.98 -17.62 10.24
CA LYS A 200 -20.44 -17.45 10.12
C LYS A 200 -20.83 -16.03 9.70
N ILE A 201 -19.91 -15.08 9.69
CA ILE A 201 -20.13 -13.70 9.21
C ILE A 201 -19.94 -13.57 7.68
N PRO A 202 -20.47 -12.50 7.05
CA PRO A 202 -20.18 -12.19 5.65
C PRO A 202 -18.68 -12.03 5.38
N VAL A 203 -18.23 -12.56 4.25
CA VAL A 203 -16.84 -12.48 3.78
C VAL A 203 -16.78 -11.85 2.40
N PHE A 204 -15.89 -10.87 2.24
CA PHE A 204 -15.57 -10.28 0.95
C PHE A 204 -14.21 -10.76 0.45
N ALA A 205 -14.15 -11.17 -0.81
CA ALA A 205 -12.89 -11.49 -1.49
C ALA A 205 -12.19 -10.22 -1.98
N ASN A 206 -10.87 -10.16 -1.86
CA ASN A 206 -10.07 -9.11 -2.47
C ASN A 206 -8.78 -9.67 -3.08
N GLY A 207 -8.42 -9.19 -4.26
CA GLY A 207 -7.18 -9.55 -4.97
C GLY A 207 -7.42 -10.24 -6.30
N ASN A 208 -6.67 -9.83 -7.32
CA ASN A 208 -6.75 -10.35 -8.70
C ASN A 208 -8.12 -10.15 -9.40
N ILE A 209 -8.82 -9.06 -9.11
CA ILE A 209 -10.06 -8.66 -9.81
C ILE A 209 -9.74 -7.46 -10.71
N GLN A 210 -9.78 -7.66 -12.04
CA GLN A 210 -9.42 -6.66 -13.04
C GLN A 210 -10.54 -6.37 -14.04
N ASN A 211 -11.53 -7.26 -14.15
CA ASN A 211 -12.70 -7.11 -15.01
C ASN A 211 -13.93 -7.83 -14.39
N MET A 212 -15.09 -7.71 -15.02
CA MET A 212 -16.30 -8.41 -14.53
C MET A 212 -16.22 -9.93 -14.63
N ALA A 213 -15.51 -10.49 -15.62
CA ALA A 213 -15.35 -11.94 -15.68
C ALA A 213 -14.62 -12.47 -14.43
N ASP A 214 -13.61 -11.74 -13.93
CA ASP A 214 -12.93 -12.07 -12.67
C ASP A 214 -13.89 -12.00 -11.47
N VAL A 215 -14.80 -11.02 -11.44
CA VAL A 215 -15.84 -10.92 -10.38
C VAL A 215 -16.71 -12.17 -10.36
N HIS A 216 -17.28 -12.55 -11.51
CA HIS A 216 -18.13 -13.74 -11.62
C HIS A 216 -17.37 -15.02 -11.26
N LYS A 217 -16.14 -15.15 -11.75
CA LYS A 217 -15.26 -16.29 -11.46
C LYS A 217 -14.95 -16.38 -9.96
N CYS A 218 -14.64 -15.25 -9.32
CA CYS A 218 -14.35 -15.18 -7.89
C CYS A 218 -15.57 -15.63 -7.07
N PHE A 219 -16.79 -15.16 -7.39
CA PHE A 219 -18.01 -15.64 -6.74
C PHE A 219 -18.18 -17.15 -6.88
N LYS A 220 -18.04 -17.68 -8.11
CA LYS A 220 -18.19 -19.11 -8.40
C LYS A 220 -17.21 -19.98 -7.62
N GLU A 221 -15.94 -19.57 -7.56
CA GLU A 221 -14.88 -20.39 -6.96
C GLU A 221 -14.88 -20.33 -5.43
N THR A 222 -15.18 -19.16 -4.86
CA THR A 222 -15.01 -18.91 -3.42
C THR A 222 -16.29 -18.94 -2.60
N GLY A 223 -17.46 -18.72 -3.23
CA GLY A 223 -18.74 -18.62 -2.51
C GLY A 223 -18.84 -17.41 -1.57
N VAL A 224 -17.99 -16.40 -1.75
CA VAL A 224 -18.02 -15.16 -0.95
C VAL A 224 -19.31 -14.36 -1.13
N ASP A 225 -19.63 -13.54 -0.13
CA ASP A 225 -20.83 -12.70 -0.14
C ASP A 225 -20.64 -11.45 -0.99
N GLY A 226 -19.39 -11.02 -1.21
CA GLY A 226 -19.05 -9.88 -2.05
C GLY A 226 -17.61 -9.90 -2.56
N VAL A 227 -17.35 -9.11 -3.60
CA VAL A 227 -16.05 -8.97 -4.24
C VAL A 227 -15.61 -7.51 -4.15
N MET A 228 -14.43 -7.29 -3.58
CA MET A 228 -13.82 -5.98 -3.42
C MET A 228 -12.73 -5.73 -4.47
N ILE A 229 -12.85 -4.63 -5.21
CA ILE A 229 -11.88 -4.20 -6.22
C ILE A 229 -11.03 -3.03 -5.73
N ALA A 230 -9.73 -3.06 -6.05
CA ALA A 230 -8.79 -2.00 -5.76
C ALA A 230 -8.17 -1.48 -7.06
N GLU A 231 -6.99 -1.99 -7.43
CA GLU A 231 -6.23 -1.51 -8.60
C GLU A 231 -7.01 -1.59 -9.91
N GLY A 232 -7.87 -2.59 -10.12
CA GLY A 232 -8.71 -2.69 -11.32
C GLY A 232 -9.58 -1.45 -11.54
N SER A 233 -10.15 -0.88 -10.47
CA SER A 233 -10.98 0.34 -10.56
C SER A 233 -10.18 1.55 -11.04
N LEU A 234 -8.89 1.65 -10.69
CA LEU A 234 -8.03 2.78 -11.05
C LEU A 234 -7.71 2.83 -12.55
N HIS A 235 -7.83 1.70 -13.23
CA HIS A 235 -7.63 1.57 -14.67
C HIS A 235 -8.96 1.52 -15.44
N ASN A 236 -10.04 1.10 -14.78
CA ASN A 236 -11.40 1.17 -15.30
C ASN A 236 -12.42 1.39 -14.17
N PRO A 237 -12.88 2.63 -13.93
CA PRO A 237 -13.92 2.91 -12.94
C PRO A 237 -15.27 2.28 -13.30
N ALA A 238 -15.54 2.10 -14.59
CA ALA A 238 -16.75 1.49 -15.13
C ALA A 238 -16.77 -0.05 -15.05
N LEU A 239 -15.79 -0.64 -14.37
CA LEU A 239 -15.61 -2.09 -14.26
C LEU A 239 -16.89 -2.77 -13.79
N PHE A 240 -17.57 -2.28 -12.75
CA PHE A 240 -18.76 -2.96 -12.20
C PHE A 240 -19.97 -2.97 -13.15
N HIS A 241 -20.04 -2.06 -14.13
CA HIS A 241 -21.02 -2.11 -15.22
C HIS A 241 -20.58 -3.02 -16.38
N GLY A 242 -19.36 -3.58 -16.35
CA GLY A 242 -18.81 -4.36 -17.46
C GLY A 242 -18.47 -3.52 -18.69
N LEU A 243 -18.37 -2.20 -18.54
CA LEU A 243 -18.09 -1.28 -19.64
C LEU A 243 -16.58 -1.07 -19.79
N THR A 244 -16.15 -0.79 -21.02
CA THR A 244 -14.77 -0.39 -21.35
C THR A 244 -14.78 0.96 -22.07
N PRO A 245 -15.11 2.05 -21.37
CA PRO A 245 -15.13 3.39 -21.96
C PRO A 245 -13.71 3.85 -22.31
N THR A 246 -13.60 5.00 -22.96
CA THR A 246 -12.31 5.63 -23.19
C THR A 246 -11.72 6.22 -21.89
N VAL A 247 -10.40 6.29 -21.83
CA VAL A 247 -9.69 6.82 -20.65
C VAL A 247 -10.02 8.29 -20.38
N TRP A 248 -10.29 9.09 -21.42
CA TRP A 248 -10.64 10.50 -21.26
C TRP A 248 -12.08 10.71 -20.80
N GLU A 249 -13.03 9.85 -21.18
CA GLU A 249 -14.40 9.92 -20.61
C GLU A 249 -14.35 9.77 -19.09
N MET A 250 -13.64 8.74 -18.61
CA MET A 250 -13.48 8.49 -17.17
C MET A 250 -12.69 9.60 -16.47
N ALA A 251 -11.62 10.09 -17.10
CA ALA A 251 -10.78 11.14 -16.54
C ALA A 251 -11.52 12.49 -16.44
N LEU A 252 -12.25 12.89 -17.49
CA LEU A 252 -13.01 14.13 -17.50
C LEU A 252 -14.15 14.09 -16.49
N GLU A 253 -14.85 12.96 -16.40
CA GLU A 253 -15.91 12.77 -15.42
C GLU A 253 -15.39 12.81 -13.98
N TYR A 254 -14.26 12.14 -13.72
CA TYR A 254 -13.58 12.24 -12.43
C TYR A 254 -13.22 13.68 -12.09
N LEU A 255 -12.74 14.48 -13.06
CA LEU A 255 -12.38 15.88 -12.83
C LEU A 255 -13.60 16.74 -12.46
N GLU A 256 -14.78 16.49 -13.03
CA GLU A 256 -16.03 17.16 -12.63
C GLU A 256 -16.44 16.77 -11.19
N LEU A 257 -16.26 15.51 -10.82
CA LEU A 257 -16.49 15.06 -9.44
C LEU A 257 -15.46 15.66 -8.48
N ALA A 258 -14.19 15.78 -8.87
CA ALA A 258 -13.15 16.42 -8.06
C ALA A 258 -13.37 17.93 -7.92
N LYS A 259 -14.06 18.57 -8.87
CA LYS A 259 -14.53 19.96 -8.74
C LYS A 259 -15.67 20.08 -7.73
N THR A 260 -16.61 19.13 -7.77
CA THR A 260 -17.76 19.07 -6.84
C THR A 260 -17.35 18.68 -5.43
N TYR A 261 -16.39 17.77 -5.31
CA TYR A 261 -15.86 17.22 -4.06
C TYR A 261 -14.33 17.43 -4.03
N PRO A 262 -13.87 18.64 -3.66
CA PRO A 262 -12.46 19.01 -3.73
C PRO A 262 -11.55 18.04 -2.96
N CYS A 263 -10.43 17.70 -3.59
CA CYS A 263 -9.38 16.86 -3.00
C CYS A 263 -7.98 17.41 -3.35
N PRO A 264 -6.93 16.97 -2.63
CA PRO A 264 -5.56 17.32 -2.97
C PRO A 264 -5.21 16.99 -4.43
N THR A 265 -4.52 17.91 -5.10
CA THR A 265 -4.12 17.76 -6.51
C THR A 265 -3.16 16.59 -6.74
N SER A 266 -2.51 16.09 -5.68
CA SER A 266 -1.76 14.83 -5.70
C SER A 266 -2.64 13.62 -6.01
N TYR A 267 -3.88 13.61 -5.54
CA TYR A 267 -4.82 12.50 -5.74
C TYR A 267 -5.28 12.52 -7.19
N VAL A 268 -5.72 13.69 -7.66
CA VAL A 268 -6.11 13.94 -9.04
C VAL A 268 -5.01 13.47 -10.00
N ARG A 269 -3.78 13.94 -9.78
CA ARG A 269 -2.63 13.52 -10.60
C ARG A 269 -2.46 12.00 -10.61
N GLY A 270 -2.54 11.36 -9.44
CA GLY A 270 -2.44 9.91 -9.31
C GLY A 270 -3.49 9.16 -10.15
N HIS A 271 -4.74 9.61 -10.09
CA HIS A 271 -5.85 9.05 -10.86
C HIS A 271 -5.68 9.24 -12.36
N ILE A 272 -5.32 10.44 -12.83
CA ILE A 272 -5.07 10.69 -14.26
C ILE A 272 -3.92 9.81 -14.78
N PHE A 273 -2.83 9.65 -14.01
CA PHE A 273 -1.74 8.75 -14.38
C PHE A 273 -2.17 7.28 -14.47
N LYS A 274 -3.14 6.86 -13.67
CA LYS A 274 -3.64 5.48 -13.64
C LYS A 274 -4.62 5.21 -14.77
N LEU A 275 -5.60 6.09 -14.95
CA LEU A 275 -6.59 6.01 -16.04
C LEU A 275 -5.89 6.03 -17.40
N CYS A 276 -5.01 7.01 -17.62
CA CYS A 276 -4.33 7.19 -18.91
C CYS A 276 -3.04 6.38 -19.02
N HIS A 277 -2.78 5.39 -18.14
CA HIS A 277 -1.48 4.73 -18.03
C HIS A 277 -0.94 4.24 -19.38
N HIS A 278 -1.76 3.47 -20.11
CA HIS A 278 -1.38 2.83 -21.38
C HIS A 278 -1.09 3.85 -22.49
N CYS A 279 -1.78 4.99 -22.49
CA CYS A 279 -1.43 6.12 -23.37
C CYS A 279 -0.11 6.77 -22.94
N LEU A 280 0.06 7.08 -21.64
CA LEU A 280 1.18 7.89 -21.14
C LEU A 280 2.53 7.17 -21.12
N VAL A 281 2.56 5.83 -21.20
CA VAL A 281 3.82 5.08 -21.33
C VAL A 281 4.40 5.13 -22.74
N LYS A 282 3.61 5.51 -23.76
CA LYS A 282 4.08 5.63 -25.15
C LYS A 282 4.98 6.85 -25.31
N GLU A 283 6.10 6.69 -26.02
CA GLU A 283 7.11 7.76 -26.18
C GLU A 283 6.51 8.99 -26.87
N GLU A 284 5.61 8.79 -27.82
CA GLU A 284 4.87 9.88 -28.50
C GLU A 284 4.13 10.79 -27.50
N ASN A 285 3.72 10.29 -26.33
CA ASN A 285 2.95 11.04 -25.33
C ASN A 285 3.81 11.56 -24.17
N LYS A 286 5.15 11.55 -24.32
CA LYS A 286 6.08 12.00 -23.29
C LYS A 286 5.85 13.44 -22.85
N GLU A 287 5.53 14.33 -23.78
CA GLU A 287 5.25 15.75 -23.47
C GLU A 287 3.98 15.90 -22.64
N ILE A 288 2.88 15.24 -23.04
CA ILE A 288 1.62 15.22 -22.29
C ILE A 288 1.84 14.61 -20.90
N ARG A 289 2.61 13.53 -20.79
CA ARG A 289 2.98 12.91 -19.52
C ARG A 289 3.73 13.88 -18.60
N GLN A 290 4.69 14.63 -19.14
CA GLN A 290 5.44 15.65 -18.38
C GLN A 290 4.53 16.81 -17.95
N LYS A 291 3.61 17.23 -18.82
CA LYS A 291 2.58 18.23 -18.52
C LYS A 291 1.72 17.77 -17.33
N ILE A 292 1.11 16.58 -17.38
CA ILE A 292 0.33 16.01 -16.26
C ILE A 292 1.17 15.92 -14.96
N GLY A 293 2.46 15.61 -15.09
CA GLY A 293 3.39 15.57 -13.95
C GLY A 293 3.64 16.93 -13.27
N SER A 294 3.43 18.05 -13.97
CA SER A 294 3.82 19.40 -13.51
C SER A 294 2.65 20.32 -13.17
N VAL A 295 1.48 20.11 -13.77
CA VAL A 295 0.26 20.92 -13.56
C VAL A 295 -0.30 20.78 -12.13
N ASN A 296 -1.04 21.78 -11.66
CA ASN A 296 -1.53 21.83 -10.27
C ASN A 296 -2.99 22.30 -10.12
N THR A 297 -3.71 22.53 -11.22
CA THR A 297 -5.12 22.92 -11.18
C THR A 297 -5.98 21.93 -11.97
N LEU A 298 -7.27 21.82 -11.63
CA LEU A 298 -8.21 20.92 -12.32
C LEU A 298 -8.33 21.26 -13.81
N GLU A 299 -8.34 22.55 -14.16
CA GLU A 299 -8.42 23.00 -15.56
C GLU A 299 -7.16 22.64 -16.37
N GLU A 300 -5.98 22.71 -15.76
CA GLU A 300 -4.76 22.25 -16.44
C GLU A 300 -4.74 20.73 -16.65
N PHE A 301 -5.25 19.94 -15.68
CA PHE A 301 -5.44 18.50 -15.87
C PHE A 301 -6.44 18.21 -17.00
N ARG A 302 -7.58 18.92 -17.02
CA ARG A 302 -8.59 18.83 -18.08
C ARG A 302 -7.98 19.13 -19.45
N SER A 303 -7.23 20.22 -19.56
CA SER A 303 -6.52 20.59 -20.80
C SER A 303 -5.58 19.48 -21.29
N ALA A 304 -4.79 18.88 -20.39
CA ALA A 304 -3.89 17.79 -20.76
C ALA A 304 -4.62 16.52 -21.21
N VAL A 305 -5.78 16.20 -20.60
CA VAL A 305 -6.62 15.07 -21.01
C VAL A 305 -7.27 15.32 -22.38
N LEU A 306 -7.74 16.55 -22.64
CA LEU A 306 -8.31 16.92 -23.94
C LEU A 306 -7.26 16.93 -25.05
N GLU A 307 -6.04 17.39 -24.76
CA GLU A 307 -4.91 17.30 -25.68
C GLU A 307 -4.60 15.84 -26.06
N LEU A 308 -4.62 14.93 -25.08
CA LEU A 308 -4.48 13.49 -25.32
C LEU A 308 -5.61 12.95 -26.19
N LYS A 309 -6.86 13.31 -25.89
CA LYS A 309 -8.04 12.91 -26.67
C LYS A 309 -7.91 13.35 -28.14
N ASN A 310 -7.68 14.64 -28.38
CA ASN A 310 -7.59 15.21 -29.72
C ASN A 310 -6.48 14.54 -30.53
N LYS A 311 -5.34 14.25 -29.90
CA LYS A 311 -4.23 13.56 -30.57
C LYS A 311 -4.62 12.18 -31.09
N TYR A 312 -5.44 11.43 -30.37
CA TYR A 312 -5.90 10.11 -30.82
C TYR A 312 -7.06 10.21 -31.82
N GLU A 313 -7.95 11.20 -31.70
CA GLU A 313 -9.04 11.42 -32.66
C GLU A 313 -8.56 11.91 -34.03
N MET A 314 -7.53 12.75 -34.09
CA MET A 314 -6.99 13.28 -35.35
C MET A 314 -6.17 12.25 -36.16
N ASN A 315 -5.65 11.20 -35.53
CA ASN A 315 -4.77 10.21 -36.16
C ASN A 315 -5.53 8.96 -36.68
N ASP A 316 -6.85 9.04 -36.84
CA ASP A 316 -7.78 7.94 -37.15
C ASP A 316 -7.57 6.70 -36.25
N MET A 317 -8.47 6.55 -35.27
CA MET A 317 -8.49 5.46 -34.28
C MET A 317 -8.41 4.05 -34.88
N SER A 318 -8.73 3.88 -36.17
CA SER A 318 -8.74 2.59 -36.87
C SER A 318 -7.37 2.15 -37.42
N SER A 319 -6.52 3.08 -37.83
CA SER A 319 -5.25 2.77 -38.51
C SER A 319 -4.11 2.43 -37.55
N ASN A 320 -4.13 3.03 -36.35
CA ASN A 320 -3.10 2.85 -35.31
C ASN A 320 -3.41 1.76 -34.28
N SER A 321 -4.61 1.17 -34.28
CA SER A 321 -5.04 0.22 -33.24
C SER A 321 -4.26 -1.09 -33.32
N THR A 322 -4.13 -1.68 -34.51
CA THR A 322 -3.55 -3.03 -34.66
C THR A 322 -2.04 -3.05 -34.38
N GLU A 323 -1.29 -2.11 -34.96
CA GLU A 323 0.16 -2.00 -34.74
C GLU A 323 0.50 -1.62 -33.29
N SER A 324 -0.32 -0.79 -32.64
CA SER A 324 -0.11 -0.43 -31.24
C SER A 324 -0.52 -1.52 -30.25
N MET A 325 -1.53 -2.33 -30.56
CA MET A 325 -1.91 -3.48 -29.73
C MET A 325 -0.82 -4.55 -29.72
N GLU A 326 -0.25 -4.88 -30.89
CA GLU A 326 0.82 -5.87 -31.00
C GLU A 326 2.13 -5.40 -30.37
N LYS A 327 2.55 -4.16 -30.65
CA LYS A 327 3.81 -3.61 -30.13
C LYS A 327 3.87 -3.51 -28.61
N TYR A 328 2.73 -3.25 -27.96
CA TYR A 328 2.64 -3.05 -26.51
C TYR A 328 1.98 -4.22 -25.78
N GLY A 329 1.56 -5.28 -26.48
CA GLY A 329 0.91 -6.45 -25.91
C GLY A 329 -0.40 -6.12 -25.22
N LEU A 330 -1.17 -5.17 -25.76
CA LEU A 330 -2.43 -4.72 -25.17
C LEU A 330 -3.64 -5.44 -25.80
N PRO A 331 -4.60 -5.92 -25.00
CA PRO A 331 -5.82 -6.54 -25.52
C PRO A 331 -6.76 -5.55 -26.21
N TYR A 332 -6.64 -4.25 -25.90
CA TYR A 332 -7.44 -3.18 -26.50
C TYR A 332 -6.56 -1.99 -26.86
N PRO A 333 -7.02 -1.08 -27.74
CA PRO A 333 -6.31 0.16 -28.00
C PRO A 333 -6.00 0.92 -26.70
N PRO A 334 -4.84 1.61 -26.59
CA PRO A 334 -4.33 2.16 -25.33
C PRO A 334 -5.25 3.22 -24.70
N TRP A 335 -6.14 3.82 -25.49
CA TRP A 335 -7.13 4.80 -25.04
C TRP A 335 -8.43 4.17 -24.51
N ILE A 336 -8.59 2.86 -24.58
CA ILE A 336 -9.70 2.13 -23.96
C ILE A 336 -9.29 1.71 -22.55
N CYS A 337 -10.16 1.96 -21.58
CA CYS A 337 -10.01 1.47 -20.21
C CYS A 337 -9.88 -0.05 -20.22
N GLN A 338 -8.75 -0.54 -19.72
CA GLN A 338 -8.40 -1.95 -19.75
C GLN A 338 -7.51 -2.31 -18.55
N PRO A 339 -7.50 -3.58 -18.12
CA PRO A 339 -6.67 -4.05 -17.02
C PRO A 339 -5.20 -3.61 -17.12
N TYR A 340 -4.59 -3.36 -15.97
CA TYR A 340 -3.14 -3.25 -15.87
C TYR A 340 -2.58 -4.49 -15.21
N VAL A 341 -1.90 -5.31 -16.02
CA VAL A 341 -1.14 -6.45 -15.53
C VAL A 341 0.32 -6.04 -15.44
N ARG A 342 0.87 -6.03 -14.21
CA ARG A 342 2.30 -5.78 -14.03
C ARG A 342 3.08 -6.93 -14.67
N THR A 343 3.85 -6.62 -15.71
CA THR A 343 4.77 -7.58 -16.32
C THR A 343 5.85 -7.95 -15.31
N VAL A 344 5.99 -9.24 -15.02
CA VAL A 344 7.16 -9.76 -14.32
C VAL A 344 8.27 -9.74 -15.36
N LYS A 345 9.21 -8.81 -15.24
CA LYS A 345 10.47 -8.94 -15.99
C LYS A 345 11.04 -10.32 -15.64
N PRO A 346 11.41 -11.16 -16.62
CA PRO A 346 12.10 -12.40 -16.34
C PRO A 346 13.23 -12.07 -15.36
N GLN A 347 13.30 -12.80 -14.26
CA GLN A 347 14.46 -12.72 -13.39
C GLN A 347 15.65 -13.15 -14.25
N GLU A 348 16.40 -12.19 -14.80
CA GLU A 348 17.79 -12.44 -15.15
C GLU A 348 18.38 -13.07 -13.91
N SER A 349 18.78 -14.34 -14.06
CA SER A 349 19.39 -15.14 -13.01
C SER A 349 20.33 -14.27 -12.16
N SER A 350 20.31 -14.52 -10.86
CA SER A 350 21.02 -13.81 -9.78
C SER A 350 22.55 -13.72 -9.92
N LYS A 351 23.10 -13.88 -11.13
CA LYS A 351 24.51 -13.77 -11.49
C LYS A 351 24.88 -12.47 -12.21
N GLN A 352 23.95 -11.67 -12.74
CA GLN A 352 24.31 -10.42 -13.46
C GLN A 352 24.34 -9.13 -12.62
N VAL A 353 23.99 -9.18 -11.33
CA VAL A 353 24.12 -8.02 -10.41
C VAL A 353 25.58 -7.78 -10.00
N LEU A 354 26.50 -8.70 -10.28
CA LEU A 354 27.93 -8.55 -9.99
C LEU A 354 28.75 -7.99 -11.17
N ASP A 355 28.31 -8.13 -12.43
CA ASP A 355 29.13 -7.80 -13.60
C ASP A 355 28.84 -6.44 -14.28
N LYS A 356 27.66 -5.84 -14.09
CA LYS A 356 27.37 -4.49 -14.62
C LYS A 356 28.06 -3.34 -13.84
N SER A 357 29.03 -3.66 -12.98
CA SER A 357 29.87 -2.68 -12.29
C SER A 357 31.22 -2.42 -12.97
N LYS A 358 31.51 -3.10 -14.10
CA LYS A 358 32.74 -2.92 -14.87
C LYS A 358 32.51 -3.00 -16.37
N THR A 359 31.83 -2.02 -16.96
CA THR A 359 31.99 -1.57 -18.37
C THR A 359 30.87 -0.59 -18.68
N GLY A 360 31.25 0.65 -18.95
CA GLY A 360 30.35 1.80 -19.06
C GLY A 360 31.08 3.08 -18.67
N SER A 361 32.36 3.18 -19.05
CA SER A 361 33.08 4.43 -19.18
C SER A 361 32.57 5.13 -20.43
N GLU A 362 32.35 6.45 -20.29
CA GLU A 362 32.40 7.43 -21.38
C GLU A 362 31.30 7.33 -22.45
N GLU A 363 30.12 7.90 -22.15
CA GLU A 363 29.33 8.74 -23.06
C GLU A 363 27.93 9.00 -22.49
N SER A 364 27.80 10.03 -21.66
CA SER A 364 26.53 10.77 -21.39
C SER A 364 26.72 11.89 -20.36
N ALA A 365 27.90 12.51 -20.32
CA ALA A 365 28.16 13.74 -19.58
C ALA A 365 28.17 14.94 -20.54
N ALA A 366 27.04 15.19 -21.20
CA ALA A 366 26.79 16.43 -21.94
C ALA A 366 25.35 16.90 -21.74
N ILE A 367 24.95 17.10 -20.49
CA ILE A 367 23.83 17.99 -20.18
C ILE A 367 24.40 19.40 -20.07
N GLN A 368 24.01 20.22 -21.03
CA GLN A 368 24.38 21.62 -21.19
C GLN A 368 24.31 22.40 -19.88
N LYS A 369 25.44 23.00 -19.52
CA LYS A 369 25.51 24.12 -18.58
C LYS A 369 24.65 25.25 -19.16
N ARG A 370 23.56 25.63 -18.47
CA ARG A 370 22.91 26.93 -18.73
C ARG A 370 23.87 28.06 -18.33
N PRO A 371 23.93 29.18 -19.07
CA PRO A 371 24.74 30.32 -18.68
C PRO A 371 24.21 30.92 -17.38
N ILE A 372 25.14 31.30 -16.50
CA ILE A 372 24.87 32.14 -15.34
C ILE A 372 24.49 33.52 -15.88
N THR A 373 23.22 33.88 -15.73
CA THR A 373 22.74 35.26 -15.80
C THR A 373 21.82 35.52 -14.59
N GLU A 374 21.76 36.78 -14.20
CA GLU A 374 21.60 37.26 -12.83
C GLU A 374 20.26 36.96 -12.13
N ASN A 375 20.35 36.83 -10.81
CA ASN A 375 19.32 37.03 -9.77
C ASN A 375 17.86 36.71 -10.13
N THR A 376 17.44 35.46 -9.86
CA THR A 376 16.04 35.17 -9.51
C THR A 376 15.96 34.39 -8.20
N LEU A 377 15.24 34.95 -7.23
CA LEU A 377 14.99 34.35 -5.92
C LEU A 377 14.14 33.07 -6.04
N SER A 378 14.48 32.02 -5.28
CA SER A 378 13.69 30.77 -5.30
C SER A 378 12.29 30.95 -4.71
N ARG A 379 11.31 30.13 -5.13
CA ARG A 379 9.91 30.13 -4.66
C ARG A 379 9.74 30.18 -3.12
N LYS A 380 10.68 29.60 -2.36
CA LYS A 380 10.65 29.63 -0.87
C LYS A 380 11.14 30.95 -0.28
N LYS A 381 12.02 31.67 -0.98
CA LYS A 381 12.48 33.02 -0.59
C LYS A 381 11.41 34.07 -0.94
N MET A 382 10.74 33.94 -2.10
CA MET A 382 9.60 34.77 -2.49
C MET A 382 8.48 34.75 -1.43
N LYS A 383 8.03 33.54 -1.02
CA LYS A 383 7.03 33.38 0.06
C LYS A 383 7.44 33.93 1.43
N LYS A 384 8.73 34.17 1.66
CA LYS A 384 9.25 34.74 2.91
C LYS A 384 9.34 36.27 2.86
N LEU A 385 9.54 36.85 1.67
CA LEU A 385 9.44 38.30 1.43
C LEU A 385 7.98 38.75 1.44
N GLU A 386 7.06 37.97 0.88
CA GLU A 386 5.61 38.25 0.97
C GLU A 386 5.10 38.37 2.41
N LYS A 387 5.79 37.75 3.37
CA LYS A 387 5.46 37.78 4.80
C LYS A 387 6.26 38.80 5.60
N ASN A 388 7.39 39.27 5.07
CA ASN A 388 8.25 40.29 5.67
C ASN A 388 9.09 40.92 4.55
N PRO A 389 8.68 42.10 4.04
CA PRO A 389 9.32 42.74 2.88
C PRO A 389 10.80 43.08 3.09
N ASP A 390 11.22 43.36 4.33
CA ASP A 390 12.58 43.78 4.67
C ASP A 390 13.53 42.60 4.96
N LYS A 391 13.09 41.37 4.67
CA LYS A 391 13.87 40.17 4.99
C LYS A 391 15.07 40.00 4.07
N GLN A 392 16.23 40.45 4.52
CA GLN A 392 17.50 40.21 3.82
C GLN A 392 17.87 38.72 3.81
N PHE A 393 18.10 38.16 2.61
CA PHE A 393 18.62 36.81 2.44
C PHE A 393 20.13 36.87 2.20
N GLY A 394 20.93 36.79 3.26
CA GLY A 394 22.38 36.72 3.13
C GLY A 394 22.81 35.52 2.27
N GLU A 395 23.77 35.74 1.36
CA GLU A 395 24.46 34.68 0.64
C GLU A 395 25.42 33.93 1.56
N LYS A 396 24.91 33.02 2.39
CA LYS A 396 25.79 31.99 2.97
C LYS A 396 26.01 30.89 1.93
N LYS A 397 27.02 31.06 1.08
CA LYS A 397 27.64 29.94 0.35
C LYS A 397 28.30 29.04 1.40
N PHE A 398 27.55 28.07 1.92
CA PHE A 398 28.16 26.97 2.65
C PHE A 398 29.04 26.19 1.65
N LYS A 399 30.37 26.40 1.71
CA LYS A 399 31.33 25.51 1.07
C LYS A 399 31.29 24.19 1.85
N PHE A 400 30.48 23.25 1.40
CA PHE A 400 30.56 21.89 1.90
C PHE A 400 31.80 21.23 1.31
N GLU A 401 32.63 20.64 2.15
CA GLU A 401 33.69 19.77 1.68
C GLU A 401 33.07 18.57 0.96
N LYS A 402 33.67 18.18 -0.17
CA LYS A 402 33.17 17.06 -0.98
C LYS A 402 33.63 15.74 -0.38
N CYS A 403 32.80 14.71 -0.56
CA CYS A 403 33.14 13.34 -0.27
C CYS A 403 34.35 12.92 -1.12
N GLN A 404 35.31 12.22 -0.51
CA GLN A 404 36.52 11.78 -1.24
C GLN A 404 36.22 10.80 -2.38
N THR A 405 35.08 10.13 -2.36
CA THR A 405 34.70 9.10 -3.36
C THR A 405 33.64 9.59 -4.36
N CYS A 406 33.00 10.75 -4.15
CA CYS A 406 31.98 11.24 -5.09
C CYS A 406 31.68 12.73 -4.90
N SER A 407 30.90 13.32 -5.82
CA SER A 407 30.56 14.74 -5.79
C SER A 407 29.59 15.17 -4.68
N ASN A 408 29.11 14.24 -3.84
CA ASN A 408 28.18 14.56 -2.75
C ASN A 408 28.89 15.25 -1.58
N PRO A 409 28.18 16.08 -0.78
CA PRO A 409 28.72 16.64 0.45
C PRO A 409 29.19 15.56 1.42
N LYS A 410 30.36 15.79 2.01
CA LYS A 410 30.93 15.00 3.09
C LYS A 410 30.07 15.14 4.35
N GLY A 411 29.89 14.03 5.09
CA GLY A 411 29.22 14.09 6.38
C GLY A 411 30.13 14.76 7.42
N GLU A 412 29.66 15.82 8.07
CA GLU A 412 30.47 16.65 9.00
C GLU A 412 31.12 15.86 10.13
N ARG A 413 30.47 14.79 10.60
CA ARG A 413 30.98 13.93 11.68
C ARG A 413 31.42 12.56 11.20
N CYS A 414 31.51 12.35 9.89
CA CYS A 414 31.86 11.06 9.32
C CYS A 414 33.30 10.68 9.69
N SER A 415 33.47 9.53 10.35
CA SER A 415 34.78 8.98 10.72
C SER A 415 35.71 8.73 9.53
N TYR A 416 35.18 8.69 8.30
CA TYR A 416 35.93 8.40 7.08
C TYR A 416 35.94 9.55 6.07
N GLN A 417 35.45 10.74 6.44
CA GLN A 417 35.38 11.89 5.54
C GLN A 417 34.58 11.63 4.24
N LEU A 418 33.57 10.75 4.32
CA LEU A 418 32.71 10.36 3.19
C LEU A 418 31.29 10.91 3.33
N CYS A 419 30.52 10.94 2.24
CA CYS A 419 29.07 11.08 2.32
C CYS A 419 28.44 9.83 2.93
N LYS A 420 27.19 9.91 3.42
CA LYS A 420 26.49 8.79 4.07
C LYS A 420 26.44 7.52 3.21
N VAL A 421 26.27 7.66 1.90
CA VAL A 421 26.16 6.52 0.97
C VAL A 421 27.51 5.83 0.78
N CYS A 422 28.56 6.58 0.47
CA CYS A 422 29.92 6.05 0.32
C CYS A 422 30.45 5.49 1.65
N CYS A 423 30.18 6.17 2.76
CA CYS A 423 30.52 5.70 4.10
C CYS A 423 29.87 4.35 4.39
N ARG A 424 28.57 4.19 4.09
CA ARG A 424 27.86 2.92 4.30
C ARG A 424 28.45 1.77 3.50
N LYS A 425 28.82 2.02 2.23
CA LYS A 425 29.49 1.00 1.40
C LYS A 425 30.85 0.61 1.99
N LYS A 426 31.68 1.58 2.33
CA LYS A 426 33.00 1.35 2.94
C LYS A 426 32.90 0.55 4.25
N THR A 427 32.09 1.03 5.19
CA THR A 427 31.93 0.38 6.51
C THR A 427 31.30 -1.01 6.44
N PHE A 428 30.47 -1.27 5.42
CA PHE A 428 29.90 -2.59 5.21
C PHE A 428 30.93 -3.56 4.62
N ASN A 429 31.65 -3.16 3.57
CA ASN A 429 32.62 -4.01 2.89
C ASN A 429 33.85 -4.31 3.76
N GLU A 430 34.33 -3.31 4.50
CA GLU A 430 35.52 -3.43 5.34
C GLU A 430 35.17 -3.86 6.78
N LEU A 431 33.89 -4.11 7.09
CA LEU A 431 33.42 -4.45 8.45
C LEU A 431 33.93 -3.47 9.51
N LEU A 432 33.62 -2.18 9.32
CA LEU A 432 34.02 -1.08 10.19
C LEU A 432 32.81 -0.32 10.75
N ASP A 433 33.05 0.56 11.72
CA ASP A 433 32.04 1.42 12.34
C ASP A 433 32.25 2.91 12.02
N CYS A 434 31.17 3.63 11.76
CA CYS A 434 31.16 5.08 11.64
C CYS A 434 30.19 5.67 12.66
N ILE A 435 30.73 6.29 13.72
CA ILE A 435 29.95 6.94 14.78
C ILE A 435 29.14 8.10 14.19
N GLY A 436 29.73 8.89 13.29
CA GLY A 436 29.07 10.03 12.66
C GLY A 436 27.79 9.71 11.89
N HIS A 437 27.78 8.59 11.17
CA HIS A 437 26.62 8.13 10.40
C HIS A 437 25.80 7.07 11.14
N LYS A 438 26.17 6.73 12.38
CA LYS A 438 25.56 5.66 13.20
C LYS A 438 25.54 4.31 12.47
N LEU A 439 26.64 3.97 11.81
CA LEU A 439 26.83 2.69 11.13
C LEU A 439 27.71 1.82 12.02
N LEU A 440 27.15 0.75 12.59
CA LEU A 440 27.82 -0.10 13.57
C LEU A 440 27.92 -1.54 13.06
N PHE A 441 28.58 -1.75 11.92
CA PHE A 441 28.67 -3.08 11.29
C PHE A 441 29.64 -4.01 12.03
N TYR A 442 30.79 -3.49 12.47
CA TYR A 442 31.76 -4.25 13.26
C TYR A 442 31.17 -4.62 14.62
N THR A 443 30.68 -3.62 15.38
CA THR A 443 30.12 -3.85 16.72
C THR A 443 28.95 -4.85 16.69
N LYS A 444 28.06 -4.77 15.69
CA LYS A 444 26.95 -5.71 15.55
C LYS A 444 27.40 -7.13 15.21
N LYS A 445 28.46 -7.29 14.41
CA LYS A 445 29.04 -8.60 14.10
C LYS A 445 29.68 -9.19 15.36
N LYS A 446 30.48 -8.42 16.09
CA LYS A 446 31.11 -8.85 17.35
C LYS A 446 30.09 -9.34 18.38
N ILE A 447 29.01 -8.58 18.62
CA ILE A 447 27.93 -8.97 19.54
C ILE A 447 27.24 -10.27 19.08
N ARG A 448 27.08 -10.46 17.77
CA ARG A 448 26.48 -11.69 17.22
C ARG A 448 27.42 -12.89 17.44
N ASP A 449 28.71 -12.72 17.18
CA ASP A 449 29.71 -13.78 17.31
C ASP A 449 29.90 -14.16 18.79
N GLU A 450 29.90 -13.19 19.71
CA GLU A 450 29.91 -13.43 21.17
C GLU A 450 28.68 -14.20 21.65
N LYS A 451 27.49 -13.89 21.11
CA LYS A 451 26.26 -14.64 21.43
C LYS A 451 26.26 -16.07 20.89
N LEU A 452 26.83 -16.28 19.70
CA LEU A 452 26.99 -17.63 19.13
C LEU A 452 27.95 -18.46 19.98
N ASN A 453 29.11 -17.91 20.34
CA ASN A 453 30.08 -18.60 21.20
C ASN A 453 29.50 -18.91 22.60
N ALA A 454 28.74 -17.99 23.20
CA ALA A 454 28.07 -18.25 24.49
C ALA A 454 27.02 -19.37 24.39
N THR A 455 26.35 -19.51 23.24
CA THR A 455 25.36 -20.57 23.01
C THR A 455 26.03 -21.94 22.80
N GLU A 456 27.17 -21.98 22.12
CA GLU A 456 27.98 -23.20 21.95
C GLU A 456 28.63 -23.66 23.27
N MET A 457 29.04 -22.74 24.15
CA MET A 457 29.54 -23.09 25.49
C MET A 457 28.44 -23.65 26.40
N LEU A 458 27.21 -23.15 26.29
CA LEU A 458 26.06 -23.70 27.02
C LEU A 458 25.72 -25.13 26.53
N GLN A 459 25.79 -25.38 25.22
CA GLN A 459 25.53 -26.72 24.65
C GLN A 459 26.60 -27.76 25.01
N THR A 460 27.88 -27.37 25.08
CA THR A 460 28.97 -28.27 25.49
C THR A 460 28.97 -28.55 27.01
N SER A 461 28.48 -27.61 27.83
CA SER A 461 28.29 -27.86 29.27
C SER A 461 27.13 -28.82 29.59
N SER A 462 26.09 -28.86 28.74
CA SER A 462 24.96 -29.80 28.88
C SER A 462 25.27 -31.23 28.44
N SER A 463 26.30 -31.46 27.61
CA SER A 463 26.69 -32.81 27.16
C SER A 463 27.67 -33.53 28.10
N VAL A 464 28.26 -32.83 29.08
CA VAL A 464 29.16 -33.44 30.09
C VAL A 464 28.39 -33.89 31.34
N SER A 465 27.15 -33.41 31.55
CA SER A 465 26.29 -33.81 32.68
C SER A 465 25.55 -35.15 32.47
N SER A 466 25.55 -35.72 31.26
CA SER A 466 24.76 -36.91 30.91
C SER A 466 25.57 -38.21 30.83
N ALA A 467 26.86 -38.20 31.21
CA ALA A 467 27.77 -39.35 31.05
C ALA A 467 28.18 -40.03 32.37
N THR A 468 27.44 -39.86 33.48
CA THR A 468 27.81 -40.49 34.77
C THR A 468 26.65 -41.12 35.55
N VAL A 469 25.51 -41.40 34.91
CA VAL A 469 24.40 -42.12 35.57
C VAL A 469 23.79 -43.14 34.62
N GLN A 470 24.52 -44.20 34.29
CA GLN A 470 23.92 -45.45 33.83
C GLN A 470 24.92 -46.60 33.85
N GLU A 471 25.23 -47.10 35.05
CA GLU A 471 25.71 -48.47 35.25
C GLU A 471 25.54 -48.84 36.72
N ASN A 472 24.39 -49.44 37.04
CA ASN A 472 24.18 -50.45 38.09
C ASN A 472 22.68 -50.52 38.40
N MET A 473 22.00 -51.51 37.82
CA MET A 473 20.96 -52.31 38.48
C MET A 473 20.44 -53.37 37.50
N TYR A 474 21.06 -54.54 37.56
CA TYR A 474 20.44 -55.80 37.16
C TYR A 474 20.04 -56.55 38.44
N SER A 475 18.89 -57.23 38.36
CA SER A 475 18.45 -58.37 39.18
C SER A 475 17.30 -58.09 40.16
N ILE A 476 16.10 -58.53 39.78
CA ILE A 476 15.11 -59.10 40.71
C ILE A 476 14.59 -60.38 40.05
N PRO A 477 14.61 -61.54 40.74
CA PRO A 477 13.97 -62.76 40.28
C PRO A 477 12.52 -62.85 40.79
N GLU A 478 11.61 -63.34 39.94
CA GLU A 478 10.26 -63.75 40.32
C GLU A 478 10.30 -65.15 40.95
N THR A 479 9.82 -65.26 42.18
CA THR A 479 9.25 -66.49 42.75
C THR A 479 8.07 -66.15 43.66
N VAL A 480 6.91 -66.72 43.30
CA VAL A 480 5.87 -67.26 44.21
C VAL A 480 5.06 -66.27 45.06
N LEU A 481 3.90 -65.83 44.54
CA LEU A 481 2.51 -66.20 44.94
C LEU A 481 1.49 -65.16 44.44
#